data_AF-A0A846YAW6-F1
#
_entry.id   AF-A0A846YAW6-F1
#
_cell.length_a   1.000
_cell.length_b   1.000
_cell.length_c   1.000
_cell.angle_alpha   90.00
_cell.angle_beta   90.00
_cell.angle_gamma   90.00
#
_symmetry.space_group_name_H-M   'P 1'
#
loop_
_entity.id
_entity.type
_entity.pdbx_description
1 polymer ?
#
loop_
_entity_poly.entity_id
_entity_poly.type
_entity_poly.pdbx_seq_one_letter_code
_entity_poly.pdbx_strand_id
1 'polypeptide(L)'
;MTLYQQRAAELARLRKEAIEEAHRKGLNYTEIAELLGITKGRISQIKSGAPPAERAFFGVGPVAVGIPRREVGEGGTADVFDASDRAARSLVEKVLARLSLASSRFEIEPDAAEVPPGDTVVICAPGSAPVAQQLMTEDDTLKLEKVDGEWYLVEKATGRRYTSPATADPADRADIGFLGRREEDGRVIVHIAGMTSMGSHGVAHWLDSNVSGLYEPSVRSASAVVESDVEAGTSVVDSRVVAGPFVTRE
;
A
#
# COMPACT_ATOMS: atom_id res chain seq x y z
N MET A 1 -9.18 -17.49 2.24
CA MET A 1 -8.51 -18.11 1.07
C MET A 1 -7.20 -18.73 1.57
N THR A 2 -6.91 -19.98 1.23
CA THR A 2 -5.66 -20.67 1.63
C THR A 2 -4.48 -20.21 0.77
N LEU A 3 -3.23 -20.44 1.21
CA LEU A 3 -2.01 -20.13 0.45
C LEU A 3 -2.06 -20.71 -0.98
N TYR A 4 -2.53 -21.95 -1.12
CA TYR A 4 -2.67 -22.61 -2.42
C TYR A 4 -3.63 -21.86 -3.36
N GLN A 5 -4.74 -21.32 -2.83
CA GLN A 5 -5.68 -20.54 -3.62
C GLN A 5 -5.07 -19.21 -4.09
N GLN A 6 -4.20 -18.58 -3.29
CA GLN A 6 -3.47 -17.38 -3.70
C GLN A 6 -2.49 -17.67 -4.85
N ARG A 7 -1.74 -18.76 -4.76
CA ARG A 7 -0.83 -19.18 -5.84
C ARG A 7 -1.58 -19.56 -7.12
N ALA A 8 -2.75 -20.18 -7.02
CA ALA A 8 -3.60 -20.47 -8.16
C ALA A 8 -4.15 -19.19 -8.82
N ALA A 9 -4.58 -18.21 -8.02
CA ALA A 9 -5.04 -16.91 -8.50
C ALA A 9 -3.90 -16.15 -9.21
N GLU A 10 -2.69 -16.20 -8.65
CA GLU A 10 -1.52 -15.56 -9.26
C GLU A 10 -1.10 -16.22 -10.57
N LEU A 11 -1.14 -17.55 -10.65
CA LEU A 11 -0.91 -18.25 -11.91
C LEU A 11 -1.95 -17.84 -12.97
N ALA A 12 -3.21 -17.65 -12.59
CA ALA A 12 -4.24 -17.17 -13.51
C ALA A 12 -3.94 -15.75 -14.01
N ARG A 13 -3.50 -14.85 -13.10
CA ARG A 13 -3.07 -13.48 -13.43
C ARG A 13 -1.92 -13.48 -14.44
N LEU A 14 -0.84 -14.22 -14.14
CA LEU A 14 0.35 -14.32 -15.00
C LEU A 14 0.03 -14.88 -16.38
N ARG A 15 -0.86 -15.88 -16.47
CA ARG A 15 -1.32 -16.40 -17.76
C ARG A 15 -2.06 -15.36 -18.57
N LYS A 16 -2.96 -14.59 -17.95
CA LYS A 16 -3.65 -13.48 -18.62
C LYS A 16 -2.66 -12.42 -19.09
N GLU A 17 -1.72 -12.03 -18.24
CA GLU A 17 -0.69 -11.04 -18.58
C GLU A 17 0.16 -11.47 -19.77
N ALA A 18 0.64 -12.71 -19.80
CA ALA A 18 1.40 -13.25 -20.92
C ALA A 18 0.60 -13.28 -22.23
N ILE A 19 -0.69 -13.60 -22.17
CA ILE A 19 -1.60 -13.57 -23.34
C ILE A 19 -1.79 -12.14 -23.84
N GLU A 20 -2.04 -11.18 -22.95
CA GLU A 20 -2.23 -9.77 -23.35
C GLU A 20 -0.93 -9.16 -23.87
N GLU A 21 0.23 -9.56 -23.34
CA GLU A 21 1.53 -9.13 -23.85
C GLU A 21 1.80 -9.66 -25.26
N ALA A 22 1.54 -10.94 -25.50
CA ALA A 22 1.63 -11.51 -26.84
C ALA A 22 0.68 -10.80 -27.83
N HIS A 23 -0.52 -10.43 -27.35
CA HIS A 23 -1.46 -9.67 -28.16
C HIS A 23 -0.97 -8.26 -28.49
N ARG A 24 -0.40 -7.54 -27.51
CA ARG A 24 0.26 -6.23 -27.72
C ARG A 24 1.41 -6.30 -28.72
N LYS A 25 2.12 -7.44 -28.79
CA LYS A 25 3.17 -7.70 -29.77
C LYS A 25 2.66 -8.06 -31.17
N GLY A 26 1.35 -8.00 -31.40
CA GLY A 26 0.74 -8.10 -32.73
C GLY A 26 0.11 -9.46 -33.05
N LEU A 27 0.21 -10.46 -32.17
CA LEU A 27 -0.47 -11.74 -32.37
C LEU A 27 -1.96 -11.62 -32.09
N ASN A 28 -2.81 -12.22 -32.91
CA ASN A 28 -4.22 -12.36 -32.59
C ASN A 28 -4.48 -13.56 -31.66
N TYR A 29 -5.63 -13.59 -30.98
CA TYR A 29 -5.92 -14.65 -30.00
C TYR A 29 -6.02 -16.07 -30.60
N THR A 30 -6.22 -16.22 -31.91
CA THR A 30 -6.18 -17.53 -32.57
C THR A 30 -4.74 -18.02 -32.72
N GLU A 31 -3.83 -17.15 -33.16
CA GLU A 31 -2.40 -17.47 -33.28
C GLU A 31 -1.79 -17.78 -31.90
N ILE A 32 -2.15 -17.00 -30.87
CA ILE A 32 -1.70 -17.26 -29.49
C ILE A 32 -2.20 -18.63 -29.02
N ALA A 33 -3.46 -18.98 -29.30
CA ALA A 33 -4.02 -20.29 -28.96
C ALA A 33 -3.26 -21.44 -29.65
N GLU A 34 -2.95 -21.31 -30.94
CA GLU A 34 -2.18 -22.29 -31.71
C GLU A 34 -0.76 -22.46 -31.14
N LEU A 35 -0.05 -21.36 -30.88
CA LEU A 35 1.30 -21.38 -30.30
C LEU A 35 1.34 -22.03 -28.90
N LEU A 36 0.29 -21.82 -28.10
CA LEU A 36 0.16 -22.42 -26.77
C LEU A 36 -0.41 -23.85 -26.80
N GLY A 37 -0.81 -24.37 -27.97
CA GLY A 37 -1.43 -25.69 -28.09
C GLY A 37 -2.79 -25.82 -27.38
N ILE A 38 -3.55 -24.72 -27.28
CA ILE A 38 -4.87 -24.68 -26.63
C ILE A 38 -5.93 -24.11 -27.55
N THR A 39 -7.21 -24.25 -27.18
CA THR A 39 -8.31 -23.69 -27.99
C THR A 39 -8.47 -22.19 -27.75
N LYS A 40 -9.01 -21.47 -28.75
CA LYS A 40 -9.43 -20.07 -28.58
C LYS A 40 -10.44 -19.88 -27.44
N GLY A 41 -11.33 -20.86 -27.23
CA GLY A 41 -12.25 -20.86 -26.08
C GLY A 41 -11.51 -20.89 -24.75
N ARG A 42 -10.41 -21.65 -24.64
CA ARG A 42 -9.58 -21.68 -23.45
C ARG A 42 -8.86 -20.36 -23.19
N ILE A 43 -8.38 -19.67 -24.24
CA ILE A 43 -7.85 -18.30 -24.12
C ILE A 43 -8.91 -17.38 -23.49
N SER A 44 -10.14 -17.39 -24.02
CA SER A 44 -11.22 -16.56 -23.49
C SER A 44 -11.48 -16.83 -22.00
N GLN A 45 -11.51 -18.09 -21.58
CA GLN A 45 -11.70 -18.48 -20.18
C GLN A 45 -10.58 -17.98 -19.26
N ILE A 46 -9.32 -18.09 -19.71
CA ILE A 46 -8.17 -17.62 -18.93
C ILE A 46 -8.27 -16.10 -18.71
N LYS A 47 -8.60 -15.36 -19.77
CA LYS A 47 -8.71 -13.89 -19.70
C LYS A 47 -9.85 -13.43 -18.79
N SER A 48 -11.01 -14.09 -18.86
CA SER A 48 -12.20 -13.68 -18.10
C SER A 48 -12.15 -14.13 -16.63
N GLY A 49 -11.46 -15.23 -16.32
CA GLY A 49 -11.41 -15.79 -14.97
C GLY A 49 -10.23 -15.32 -14.11
N ALA A 50 -9.24 -14.63 -14.69
CA ALA A 50 -8.09 -14.17 -13.94
C ALA A 50 -8.42 -12.93 -13.09
N PRO A 51 -7.83 -12.80 -11.89
CA PRO A 51 -8.02 -11.63 -11.04
C PRO A 51 -7.44 -10.36 -11.70
N PRO A 52 -7.79 -9.17 -11.18
CA PRO A 52 -7.21 -7.90 -11.63
C PRO A 52 -5.68 -7.92 -11.54
N ALA A 53 -5.00 -7.27 -12.47
CA ALA A 53 -3.53 -7.30 -12.56
C ALA A 53 -2.89 -6.53 -11.40
N GLU A 54 -3.54 -5.43 -11.01
CA GLU A 54 -3.15 -4.53 -9.93
C GLU A 54 -3.11 -5.19 -8.54
N ARG A 55 -3.61 -6.43 -8.38
CA ARG A 55 -3.36 -7.22 -7.16
C ARG A 55 -1.87 -7.35 -6.85
N ALA A 56 -1.03 -7.41 -7.89
CA ALA A 56 0.42 -7.55 -7.75
C ALA A 56 1.09 -6.31 -7.13
N PHE A 57 0.36 -5.18 -7.03
CA PHE A 57 0.79 -4.05 -6.20
C PHE A 57 1.07 -4.46 -4.75
N PHE A 58 0.33 -5.45 -4.23
CA PHE A 58 0.46 -6.02 -2.88
C PHE A 58 1.15 -7.39 -2.86
N GLY A 59 1.71 -7.84 -3.99
CA GLY A 59 2.35 -9.15 -4.12
C GLY A 59 1.38 -10.28 -4.50
N VAL A 60 1.69 -11.49 -4.05
CA VAL A 60 0.96 -12.73 -4.41
C VAL A 60 -0.10 -13.07 -3.36
N GLY A 61 0.17 -12.73 -2.10
CA GLY A 61 -0.65 -13.02 -0.95
C GLY A 61 -0.47 -14.45 -0.39
N PRO A 62 -1.00 -14.74 0.83
CA PRO A 62 -1.78 -13.85 1.69
C PRO A 62 -0.99 -12.62 2.17
N VAL A 63 -1.71 -11.52 2.43
CA VAL A 63 -1.11 -10.23 2.81
C VAL A 63 -1.39 -9.95 4.29
N ALA A 64 -0.35 -9.79 5.09
CA ALA A 64 -0.49 -9.38 6.49
C ALA A 64 -0.71 -7.86 6.58
N VAL A 65 -1.64 -7.38 7.41
CA VAL A 65 -1.92 -5.95 7.59
C VAL A 65 -1.81 -5.57 9.07
N GLY A 66 -0.87 -4.67 9.37
CA GLY A 66 -0.50 -4.30 10.73
C GLY A 66 -0.83 -2.86 11.08
N ILE A 67 -1.20 -2.62 12.33
CA ILE A 67 -1.39 -1.28 12.92
C ILE A 67 -0.67 -1.20 14.27
N PRO A 68 -0.19 -0.01 14.70
CA PRO A 68 0.51 0.17 15.97
C PRO A 68 -0.40 -0.04 17.15
N ARG A 69 0.11 -0.80 18.13
CA ARG A 69 -0.40 -0.81 19.48
C ARG A 69 0.05 0.47 20.18
N ARG A 70 -0.87 1.23 20.79
CA ARG A 70 -0.52 2.42 21.58
C ARG A 70 -0.30 2.04 23.04
N GLU A 71 0.72 2.65 23.65
CA GLU A 71 0.93 2.56 25.09
C GLU A 71 -0.26 3.21 25.81
N VAL A 72 -0.95 2.43 26.63
CA VAL A 72 -1.97 2.95 27.54
C VAL A 72 -1.26 3.24 28.85
N GLY A 73 -1.24 4.50 29.29
CA GLY A 73 -0.62 4.89 30.56
C GLY A 73 -1.19 4.11 31.76
N GLU A 74 -0.45 4.06 32.87
CA GLU A 74 -0.86 3.32 34.08
C GLU A 74 -2.27 3.73 34.54
N GLY A 75 -3.19 2.74 34.58
CA GLY A 75 -4.58 2.93 34.99
C GLY A 75 -5.54 3.36 33.88
N GLY A 76 -5.09 3.51 32.64
CA GLY A 76 -5.95 3.85 31.50
C GLY A 76 -6.75 2.64 30.99
N THR A 77 -8.03 2.88 30.68
CA THR A 77 -8.92 1.96 29.94
C THR A 77 -9.02 2.33 28.46
N ALA A 78 -8.13 3.20 27.97
CA ALA A 78 -8.18 3.73 26.61
C ALA A 78 -8.00 2.60 25.58
N ASP A 79 -8.62 2.79 24.43
CA ASP A 79 -8.50 1.88 23.31
C ASP A 79 -7.03 1.77 22.89
N VAL A 80 -6.54 0.54 22.86
CA VAL A 80 -5.15 0.19 22.55
C VAL A 80 -4.79 0.58 21.11
N PHE A 81 -5.78 0.71 20.22
CA PHE A 81 -5.58 1.10 18.83
C PHE A 81 -6.30 2.42 18.52
N ASP A 82 -5.70 3.25 17.67
CA ASP A 82 -6.38 4.45 17.19
C ASP A 82 -7.59 4.10 16.31
N ALA A 83 -8.63 4.93 16.36
CA ALA A 83 -9.77 4.78 15.46
C ALA A 83 -9.38 4.97 13.98
N SER A 84 -8.48 5.90 13.68
CA SER A 84 -8.04 6.20 12.31
C SER A 84 -7.14 5.10 11.76
N ASP A 85 -6.26 4.52 12.60
CA ASP A 85 -5.44 3.36 12.21
C ASP A 85 -6.32 2.14 11.89
N ARG A 86 -7.37 1.90 12.70
CA ARG A 86 -8.35 0.85 12.40
C ARG A 86 -9.10 1.12 11.10
N ALA A 87 -9.53 2.36 10.86
CA ALA A 87 -10.22 2.75 9.65
C ALA A 87 -9.33 2.55 8.41
N ALA A 88 -8.06 2.98 8.49
CA ALA A 88 -7.05 2.75 7.46
C ALA A 88 -6.88 1.26 7.15
N ARG A 89 -6.72 0.41 8.19
CA ARG A 89 -6.63 -1.04 8.03
C ARG A 89 -7.87 -1.63 7.37
N SER A 90 -9.07 -1.23 7.79
CA SER A 90 -10.32 -1.71 7.19
C SER A 90 -10.45 -1.32 5.71
N LEU A 91 -10.00 -0.14 5.32
CA LEU A 91 -9.95 0.26 3.90
C LEU A 91 -8.94 -0.59 3.12
N VAL A 92 -7.72 -0.80 3.64
CA VAL A 92 -6.73 -1.67 3.00
C VAL A 92 -7.27 -3.09 2.85
N GLU A 93 -7.91 -3.66 3.88
CA GLU A 93 -8.53 -4.98 3.80
C GLU A 93 -9.63 -5.07 2.74
N LYS A 94 -10.44 -4.01 2.60
CA LYS A 94 -11.46 -3.91 1.53
C LYS A 94 -10.81 -3.89 0.15
N VAL A 95 -9.71 -3.16 -0.04
CA VAL A 95 -8.93 -3.15 -1.28
C VAL A 95 -8.40 -4.55 -1.60
N LEU A 96 -7.74 -5.19 -0.64
CA LEU A 96 -7.19 -6.54 -0.78
C LEU A 96 -8.28 -7.56 -1.15
N ALA A 97 -9.44 -7.50 -0.48
CA ALA A 97 -10.57 -8.38 -0.78
C ALA A 97 -11.10 -8.18 -2.20
N ARG A 98 -11.25 -6.93 -2.66
CA ARG A 98 -11.65 -6.61 -4.05
C ARG A 98 -10.65 -7.15 -5.08
N LEU A 99 -9.37 -7.17 -4.73
CA LEU A 99 -8.28 -7.71 -5.56
C LEU A 99 -8.11 -9.24 -5.42
N SER A 100 -9.02 -9.92 -4.73
CA SER A 100 -8.97 -11.36 -4.47
C SER A 100 -7.72 -11.81 -3.70
N LEU A 101 -7.23 -10.97 -2.79
CA LEU A 101 -6.16 -11.28 -1.85
C LEU A 101 -6.75 -11.61 -0.48
N ALA A 102 -6.26 -12.70 0.12
CA ALA A 102 -6.53 -13.00 1.51
C ALA A 102 -5.69 -12.08 2.38
N SER A 103 -6.30 -11.49 3.41
CA SER A 103 -5.59 -10.71 4.40
C SER A 103 -5.62 -11.38 5.78
N SER A 104 -4.58 -11.14 6.56
CA SER A 104 -4.54 -11.39 8.00
C SER A 104 -4.19 -10.10 8.73
N ARG A 105 -4.56 -10.02 10.01
CA ARG A 105 -4.24 -8.88 10.87
C ARG A 105 -3.06 -9.22 11.75
N PHE A 106 -2.20 -8.25 12.01
CA PHE A 106 -1.23 -8.32 13.10
C PHE A 106 -1.18 -7.00 13.87
N GLU A 107 -0.61 -7.05 15.06
CA GLU A 107 -0.39 -5.90 15.92
C GLU A 107 1.10 -5.55 15.86
N ILE A 108 1.41 -4.26 15.73
CA ILE A 108 2.80 -3.77 15.77
C ILE A 108 3.04 -3.29 17.19
N GLU A 109 3.79 -4.06 17.95
CA GLU A 109 4.20 -3.66 19.30
C GLU A 109 5.15 -2.45 19.26
N PRO A 110 5.18 -1.59 20.29
CA PRO A 110 6.03 -0.39 20.31
C PRO A 110 7.52 -0.68 20.14
N ASP A 111 7.98 -1.87 20.54
CA ASP A 111 9.36 -2.34 20.41
C ASP A 111 9.60 -3.21 19.15
N ALA A 112 8.58 -3.41 18.32
CA ALA A 112 8.69 -4.23 17.12
C ALA A 112 9.71 -3.62 16.14
N ALA A 113 10.77 -4.37 15.86
CA ALA A 113 11.84 -3.97 14.96
C ALA A 113 11.79 -4.67 13.59
N GLU A 114 11.10 -5.80 13.49
CA GLU A 114 11.11 -6.62 12.28
C GLU A 114 9.78 -6.55 11.52
N VAL A 115 9.87 -6.54 10.20
CA VAL A 115 8.72 -6.64 9.32
C VAL A 115 8.29 -8.12 9.23
N PRO A 116 7.03 -8.49 9.50
CA PRO A 116 6.57 -9.88 9.42
C PRO A 116 6.85 -10.49 8.05
N PRO A 117 7.19 -11.79 7.93
CA PRO A 117 7.55 -12.42 6.66
C PRO A 117 6.39 -12.43 5.64
N GLY A 118 6.74 -12.52 4.35
CA GLY A 118 5.77 -12.55 3.25
C GLY A 118 5.23 -11.17 2.88
N ASP A 119 4.22 -11.14 2.01
CA ASP A 119 3.61 -9.90 1.54
C ASP A 119 2.90 -9.18 2.69
N THR A 120 3.14 -7.88 2.85
CA THR A 120 2.68 -7.16 4.05
C THR A 120 2.35 -5.69 3.79
N VAL A 121 1.40 -5.18 4.56
CA VAL A 121 1.08 -3.76 4.68
C VAL A 121 1.30 -3.34 6.13
N VAL A 122 2.26 -2.45 6.34
CA VAL A 122 2.57 -1.85 7.64
C VAL A 122 1.94 -0.46 7.67
N ILE A 123 0.91 -0.26 8.48
CA ILE A 123 0.29 1.06 8.70
C ILE A 123 0.81 1.56 10.03
N CYS A 124 1.91 2.31 10.03
CA CYS A 124 2.59 2.72 11.27
C CYS A 124 3.49 3.92 11.02
N ALA A 125 3.35 4.97 11.83
CA ALA A 125 4.22 6.13 11.76
C ALA A 125 5.64 5.80 12.27
N PRO A 126 6.71 6.36 11.70
CA PRO A 126 8.09 6.12 12.14
C PRO A 126 8.36 6.42 13.63
N GLY A 127 7.55 7.29 14.25
CA GLY A 127 7.64 7.58 15.68
C GLY A 127 6.99 6.53 16.60
N SER A 128 6.25 5.56 16.06
CA SER A 128 5.47 4.60 16.86
C SER A 128 6.18 3.27 17.11
N ALA A 129 7.05 2.81 16.19
CA ALA A 129 7.79 1.56 16.35
C ALA A 129 9.08 1.55 15.50
N PRO A 130 10.16 0.89 15.96
CA PRO A 130 11.43 0.79 15.22
C PRO A 130 11.28 0.24 13.79
N VAL A 131 10.38 -0.73 13.57
CA VAL A 131 10.11 -1.27 12.23
C VAL A 131 9.67 -0.19 11.24
N ALA A 132 8.82 0.75 11.66
CA ALA A 132 8.36 1.83 10.79
C ALA A 132 9.46 2.87 10.53
N GLN A 133 10.34 3.08 11.51
CA GLN A 133 11.52 3.94 11.34
C GLN A 133 12.50 3.35 10.32
N GLN A 134 12.76 2.04 10.41
CA GLN A 134 13.60 1.34 9.44
C GLN A 134 13.01 1.42 8.04
N LEU A 135 11.72 1.09 7.88
CA LEU A 135 11.03 1.16 6.59
C LEU A 135 11.13 2.54 5.93
N MET A 136 10.98 3.62 6.72
CA MET A 136 11.12 5.00 6.23
C MET A 136 12.57 5.38 5.93
N THR A 137 13.53 4.83 6.66
CA THR A 137 14.97 5.10 6.43
C THR A 137 15.43 4.48 5.11
N GLU A 138 14.93 3.28 4.81
CA GLU A 138 15.23 2.50 3.60
C GLU A 138 14.56 3.05 2.33
N ASP A 139 13.56 3.95 2.44
CA ASP A 139 12.91 4.51 1.26
C ASP A 139 13.88 5.39 0.46
N ASP A 140 14.08 5.12 -0.83
CA ASP A 140 15.08 5.83 -1.63
C ASP A 140 14.71 7.28 -1.96
N THR A 141 13.43 7.66 -1.81
CA THR A 141 12.92 8.93 -2.33
C THR A 141 12.54 9.92 -1.23
N LEU A 142 11.86 9.44 -0.21
CA LEU A 142 11.32 10.23 0.88
C LEU A 142 12.04 9.86 2.17
N LYS A 143 12.15 10.83 3.07
CA LYS A 143 12.59 10.60 4.45
C LYS A 143 11.73 11.40 5.40
N LEU A 144 11.67 10.97 6.65
CA LEU A 144 11.12 11.77 7.73
C LEU A 144 12.26 12.55 8.41
N GLU A 145 12.10 13.86 8.55
CA GLU A 145 13.08 14.75 9.19
C GLU A 145 12.37 15.61 10.23
N LYS A 146 13.00 15.80 11.39
CA LYS A 146 12.52 16.72 12.43
C LYS A 146 13.31 18.02 12.37
N VAL A 147 12.64 19.15 12.16
CA VAL A 147 13.24 20.49 12.08
C VAL A 147 12.52 21.38 13.07
N ASP A 148 13.27 21.98 14.00
CA ASP A 148 12.74 22.89 15.02
C ASP A 148 11.55 22.35 15.83
N GLY A 149 11.50 21.02 16.02
CA GLY A 149 10.44 20.34 16.77
C GLY A 149 9.29 19.82 15.91
N GLU A 150 9.20 20.22 14.66
CA GLU A 150 8.17 19.80 13.71
C GLU A 150 8.68 18.70 12.77
N TRP A 151 7.80 17.76 12.44
CA TRP A 151 8.13 16.67 11.52
C TRP A 151 7.81 17.08 10.08
N TYR A 152 8.68 16.67 9.15
CA TYR A 152 8.51 16.87 7.72
C TYR A 152 8.78 15.56 6.97
N LEU A 153 7.94 15.25 6.00
CA LEU A 153 8.32 14.38 4.90
C LEU A 153 9.17 15.19 3.92
N VAL A 154 10.35 14.69 3.58
CA VAL A 154 11.31 15.41 2.73
C VAL A 154 11.64 14.56 1.53
N GLU A 155 11.46 15.11 0.34
CA GLU A 155 11.97 14.54 -0.91
C GLU A 155 13.50 14.65 -0.93
N LYS A 156 14.19 13.50 -0.93
CA LYS A 156 15.66 13.43 -0.84
C LYS A 156 16.34 14.14 -2.02
N ALA A 157 15.76 14.06 -3.22
CA ALA A 157 16.35 14.62 -4.43
C ALA A 157 16.32 16.16 -4.47
N THR A 158 15.23 16.78 -3.99
CA THR A 158 15.00 18.23 -4.13
C THR A 158 15.12 18.98 -2.80
N GLY A 159 15.05 18.27 -1.67
CA GLY A 159 14.90 18.85 -0.34
C GLY A 159 13.51 19.43 -0.07
N ARG A 160 12.53 19.24 -0.97
CA ARG A 160 11.17 19.74 -0.79
C ARG A 160 10.52 19.07 0.43
N ARG A 161 9.91 19.89 1.28
CA ARG A 161 9.31 19.47 2.55
C ARG A 161 7.79 19.50 2.49
N TYR A 162 7.16 18.53 3.15
CA TYR A 162 5.72 18.41 3.32
C TYR A 162 5.43 18.18 4.80
N THR A 163 4.50 18.95 5.36
CA THR A 163 4.07 18.86 6.76
C THR A 163 2.55 18.87 6.83
N SER A 164 2.00 18.35 7.92
CA SER A 164 0.56 18.32 8.14
C SER A 164 0.02 19.71 8.49
N PRO A 165 -0.92 20.27 7.72
CA PRO A 165 -1.57 21.53 8.08
C PRO A 165 -2.20 21.49 9.48
N ALA A 166 -2.83 20.36 9.85
CA ALA A 166 -3.42 20.14 11.17
C ALA A 166 -2.43 20.24 12.35
N THR A 167 -1.12 20.07 12.10
CA THR A 167 -0.10 20.27 13.15
C THR A 167 0.23 21.73 13.40
N ALA A 168 0.08 22.59 12.38
CA ALA A 168 0.26 24.04 12.50
C ALA A 168 -1.01 24.73 13.02
N ASP A 169 -2.18 24.33 12.52
CA ASP A 169 -3.48 24.79 13.00
C ASP A 169 -4.43 23.60 13.22
N PRO A 170 -4.78 23.24 14.46
CA PRO A 170 -5.75 22.17 14.73
C PRO A 170 -7.16 22.41 14.15
N ALA A 171 -7.47 23.64 13.72
CA ALA A 171 -8.69 23.95 12.98
C ALA A 171 -8.61 23.56 11.49
N ASP A 172 -7.39 23.45 10.94
CA ASP A 172 -7.18 22.92 9.60
C ASP A 172 -7.55 21.45 9.58
N ARG A 173 -8.40 21.11 8.63
CA ARG A 173 -8.91 19.75 8.49
C ARG A 173 -8.21 19.00 7.36
N ALA A 174 -6.93 19.30 7.15
CA ALA A 174 -6.09 18.61 6.18
C ALA A 174 -4.93 17.93 6.89
N ASP A 175 -4.58 16.73 6.44
CA ASP A 175 -3.44 15.98 6.93
C ASP A 175 -2.65 15.37 5.77
N ILE A 176 -1.41 14.97 6.04
CA ILE A 176 -0.51 14.36 5.07
C ILE A 176 -0.10 12.97 5.53
N GLY A 177 -0.03 12.04 4.58
CA GLY A 177 0.59 10.74 4.75
C GLY A 177 1.50 10.35 3.61
N PHE A 178 2.30 9.33 3.90
CA PHE A 178 3.26 8.68 3.05
C PHE A 178 2.73 7.31 2.63
N LEU A 179 2.89 7.02 1.35
CA LEU A 179 2.81 5.68 0.80
C LEU A 179 4.20 5.29 0.33
N GLY A 180 4.69 4.15 0.79
CA GLY A 180 5.85 3.46 0.23
C GLY A 180 5.45 2.05 -0.17
N ARG A 181 5.87 1.60 -1.36
CA ARG A 181 5.74 0.23 -1.82
C ARG A 181 7.08 -0.20 -2.35
N ARG A 182 7.56 -1.38 -1.97
CA ARG A 182 8.76 -1.98 -2.53
C ARG A 182 8.66 -3.48 -2.67
N GLU A 183 9.38 -4.00 -3.63
CA GLU A 183 9.73 -5.41 -3.70
C GLU A 183 11.08 -5.64 -3.02
N GLU A 184 11.13 -6.63 -2.14
CA GLU A 184 12.31 -7.01 -1.39
C GLU A 184 12.30 -8.52 -1.26
N ASP A 185 13.39 -9.22 -1.60
CA ASP A 185 13.52 -10.68 -1.46
C ASP A 185 12.31 -11.52 -1.97
N GLY A 186 11.70 -11.08 -3.08
CA GLY A 186 10.58 -11.78 -3.72
C GLY A 186 9.24 -11.63 -2.99
N ARG A 187 9.12 -10.68 -2.07
CA ARG A 187 7.87 -10.26 -1.42
C ARG A 187 7.62 -8.77 -1.63
N VAL A 188 6.39 -8.35 -1.37
CA VAL A 188 6.00 -6.93 -1.40
C VAL A 188 5.79 -6.40 0.02
N ILE A 189 6.37 -5.25 0.29
CA ILE A 189 6.13 -4.48 1.51
C ILE A 189 5.50 -3.16 1.12
N VAL A 190 4.33 -2.87 1.67
CA VAL A 190 3.67 -1.56 1.58
C VAL A 190 3.74 -0.90 2.95
N HIS A 191 4.34 0.27 3.04
CA HIS A 191 4.39 1.10 4.24
C HIS A 191 3.46 2.29 4.07
N ILE A 192 2.52 2.45 4.99
CA ILE A 192 1.63 3.60 5.10
C ILE A 192 1.94 4.30 6.41
N ALA A 193 2.27 5.59 6.35
CA ALA A 193 2.57 6.38 7.54
C ALA A 193 1.99 7.79 7.41
N GLY A 194 1.16 8.20 8.36
CA GLY A 194 0.73 9.59 8.47
C GLY A 194 1.62 10.42 9.38
N MET A 195 1.61 11.74 9.17
CA MET A 195 2.15 12.70 10.14
C MET A 195 1.33 12.67 11.44
N THR A 196 0.03 12.43 11.31
CA THR A 196 -0.85 11.94 12.38
C THR A 196 -1.52 10.62 11.95
N SER A 197 -2.29 9.96 12.83
CA SER A 197 -3.03 8.76 12.41
C SER A 197 -4.08 9.03 11.32
N MET A 198 -4.53 10.29 11.16
CA MET A 198 -5.41 10.68 10.06
C MET A 198 -4.72 10.62 8.69
N GLY A 199 -3.45 11.00 8.59
CA GLY A 199 -2.67 10.89 7.35
C GLY A 199 -2.58 9.45 6.83
N SER A 200 -2.43 8.47 7.73
CA SER A 200 -2.47 7.04 7.36
C SER A 200 -3.83 6.64 6.78
N HIS A 201 -4.92 7.14 7.38
CA HIS A 201 -6.28 6.93 6.87
C HIS A 201 -6.46 7.60 5.49
N GLY A 202 -5.93 8.81 5.31
CA GLY A 202 -5.93 9.53 4.04
C GLY A 202 -5.26 8.76 2.90
N VAL A 203 -4.09 8.17 3.17
CA VAL A 203 -3.38 7.31 2.22
C VAL A 203 -4.21 6.08 1.86
N ALA A 204 -4.79 5.38 2.86
CA ALA A 204 -5.63 4.21 2.62
C ALA A 204 -6.89 4.55 1.81
N HIS A 205 -7.51 5.71 2.08
CA HIS A 205 -8.64 6.25 1.30
C HIS A 205 -8.23 6.49 -0.16
N TRP A 206 -7.08 7.12 -0.37
CA TRP A 206 -6.57 7.36 -1.72
C TRP A 206 -6.30 6.05 -2.47
N LEU A 207 -5.68 5.08 -1.80
CA LEU A 207 -5.33 3.78 -2.38
C LEU A 207 -6.56 3.00 -2.87
N ASP A 208 -7.71 3.12 -2.19
CA ASP A 208 -8.97 2.45 -2.57
C ASP A 208 -9.46 2.85 -3.97
N SER A 209 -9.11 4.04 -4.45
CA SER A 209 -9.52 4.50 -5.78
C SER A 209 -8.38 4.53 -6.81
N ASN A 210 -7.12 4.39 -6.39
CA ASN A 210 -5.97 4.69 -7.25
C ASN A 210 -5.03 3.50 -7.48
N VAL A 211 -5.21 2.36 -6.80
CA VAL A 211 -4.31 1.19 -6.94
C VAL A 211 -4.13 0.73 -8.39
N SER A 212 -5.17 0.74 -9.22
CA SER A 212 -5.09 0.32 -10.62
C SER A 212 -4.19 1.23 -11.46
N GLY A 213 -4.10 2.52 -11.12
CA GLY A 213 -3.22 3.49 -11.78
C GLY A 213 -1.78 3.48 -11.26
N LEU A 214 -1.55 2.93 -10.06
CA LEU A 214 -0.22 2.77 -9.46
C LEU A 214 0.51 1.53 -9.95
N TYR A 215 -0.23 0.51 -10.38
CA TYR A 215 0.38 -0.75 -10.78
C TYR A 215 0.91 -0.70 -12.20
N GLU A 216 2.23 -0.81 -12.33
CA GLU A 216 2.94 -1.01 -13.58
C GLU A 216 3.94 -2.17 -13.37
N PRO A 217 3.95 -3.23 -14.21
CA PRO A 217 4.79 -4.42 -13.99
C PRO A 217 6.30 -4.15 -13.87
N SER A 218 6.81 -3.10 -14.49
CA SER A 218 8.23 -2.72 -14.43
C SER A 218 8.62 -1.98 -13.16
N VAL A 219 7.65 -1.55 -12.34
CA VAL A 219 7.91 -0.74 -11.14
C VAL A 219 8.27 -1.64 -9.96
N ARG A 220 9.47 -1.46 -9.41
CA ARG A 220 9.98 -2.23 -8.26
C ARG A 220 9.76 -1.52 -6.93
N SER A 221 9.86 -0.20 -6.90
CA SER A 221 9.40 0.61 -5.78
C SER A 221 8.60 1.82 -6.23
N ALA A 222 7.67 2.25 -5.38
CA ALA A 222 6.83 3.42 -5.59
C ALA A 222 6.62 4.15 -4.27
N SER A 223 6.84 5.45 -4.25
CA SER A 223 6.61 6.29 -3.06
C SER A 223 5.78 7.52 -3.40
N ALA A 224 4.91 7.97 -2.50
CA ALA A 224 4.07 9.13 -2.73
C ALA A 224 3.74 9.87 -1.43
N VAL A 225 3.45 11.16 -1.56
CA VAL A 225 2.88 11.98 -0.50
C VAL A 225 1.42 12.25 -0.85
N VAL A 226 0.53 11.88 0.05
CA VAL A 226 -0.93 12.01 -0.09
C VAL A 226 -1.41 13.02 0.93
N GLU A 227 -2.15 14.02 0.46
CA GLU A 227 -2.93 14.92 1.30
C GLU A 227 -4.37 14.42 1.38
N SER A 228 -4.99 14.60 2.54
CA SER A 228 -6.38 14.21 2.77
C SER A 228 -7.15 15.30 3.50
N ASP A 229 -8.37 15.53 3.06
CA ASP A 229 -9.32 16.41 3.74
C ASP A 229 -10.19 15.57 4.69
N VAL A 230 -10.40 16.12 5.89
CA VAL A 230 -11.01 15.46 7.04
C VAL A 230 -12.24 16.24 7.49
N GLU A 231 -13.29 15.56 7.91
CA GLU A 231 -14.45 16.17 8.56
C GLU A 231 -14.42 15.99 10.08
N ALA A 232 -15.31 16.70 10.77
CA ALA A 232 -15.51 16.52 12.20
C ALA A 232 -15.77 15.04 12.52
N GLY A 233 -14.98 14.46 13.43
CA GLY A 233 -15.09 13.03 13.77
C GLY A 233 -14.21 12.11 12.95
N THR A 234 -13.04 12.57 12.47
CA THR A 234 -11.96 11.72 11.91
C THR A 234 -12.31 10.99 10.60
N SER A 235 -13.31 11.48 9.87
CA SER A 235 -13.68 10.91 8.56
C SER A 235 -12.88 11.59 7.46
N VAL A 236 -12.17 10.81 6.64
CA VAL A 236 -11.56 11.32 5.40
C VAL A 236 -12.67 11.45 4.35
N VAL A 237 -12.75 12.60 3.69
CA VAL A 237 -13.76 12.89 2.65
C VAL A 237 -13.18 13.11 1.27
N ASP A 238 -11.91 13.51 1.18
CA ASP A 238 -11.17 13.60 -0.06
C ASP A 238 -9.70 13.25 0.18
N SER A 239 -9.01 12.77 -0.86
CA SER A 239 -7.56 12.60 -0.82
C SER A 239 -6.93 12.65 -2.20
N ARG A 240 -5.72 13.20 -2.25
CA ARG A 240 -5.00 13.51 -3.49
C ARG A 240 -3.50 13.36 -3.31
N VAL A 241 -2.81 12.92 -4.36
CA VAL A 241 -1.34 12.94 -4.39
C VAL A 241 -0.87 14.38 -4.55
N VAL A 242 0.00 14.81 -3.66
CA VAL A 242 0.66 16.13 -3.71
C VAL A 242 2.13 16.02 -4.12
N ALA A 243 2.70 14.80 -4.08
CA ALA A 243 4.01 14.49 -4.61
C ALA A 243 4.15 13.00 -5.00
N GLY A 244 4.79 12.72 -6.13
CA GLY A 244 4.90 11.38 -6.70
C GLY A 244 3.73 11.00 -7.63
N PRO A 245 3.48 9.70 -7.87
CA PRO A 245 4.27 8.57 -7.41
C PRO A 245 5.69 8.62 -7.99
N PHE A 246 6.69 8.56 -7.12
CA PHE A 246 8.08 8.42 -7.47
C PHE A 246 8.36 6.93 -7.63
N VAL A 247 8.84 6.50 -8.80
CA VAL A 247 8.98 5.08 -9.10
C VAL A 247 10.40 4.72 -9.50
N THR A 248 10.86 3.56 -9.06
CA THR A 248 12.05 2.91 -9.60
C THR A 248 11.63 1.76 -10.51
N ARG A 249 12.39 1.58 -11.60
CA ARG A 249 12.18 0.54 -12.60
C ARG A 249 13.44 -0.31 -12.74
N GLU A 250 13.28 -1.54 -13.24
CA GLU A 250 14.41 -2.36 -13.74
C GLU A 250 15.13 -1.74 -14.93
#